data_AF-A0A7V4LBM8-F1
#
_entry.id   AF-A0A7V4LBM8-F1
#
_cell.length_a   1.000
_cell.length_b   1.000
_cell.length_c   1.000
_cell.angle_alpha   90.00
_cell.angle_beta   90.00
_cell.angle_gamma   90.00
#
_symmetry.space_group_name_H-M   'P 1'
#
loop_
_entity.id
_entity.type
_entity.pdbx_description
1 polymer ?
#
loop_
_entity_poly.entity_id
_entity_poly.type
_entity_poly.pdbx_seq_one_letter_code
_entity_poly.pdbx_strand_id
1 'polypeptide(L)'
;TPIHTDVRIITATNANLQEEVLKGSFREDLYYRINVVSLNIPPLRERLSDIAPLVENFISQFNKIHNKNIKGISKNALQLCLRHNWPGNVRELENVVEQAVILSPGDYIIPESLPRYLREANVAGVVPTYDLTLDEALAQAEKQILLEALERFRWNRQLCARALGISRTTLFNKMRRFQLFDPRRHAPLRKSPPEPVVPSFSVQ
;
A
#
# COMPACT_ATOMS: atom_id res chain seq x y z
N THR A 1 52.45 11.58 -17.83
CA THR A 1 51.70 12.06 -19.02
C THR A 1 50.23 11.82 -18.78
N PRO A 2 49.32 12.75 -19.14
CA PRO A 2 47.88 12.51 -19.02
C PRO A 2 47.45 11.36 -19.96
N ILE A 3 46.56 10.49 -19.47
CA ILE A 3 46.02 9.35 -20.23
C ILE A 3 44.62 9.74 -20.71
N HIS A 4 44.38 9.59 -22.01
CA HIS A 4 43.06 9.83 -22.59
C HIS A 4 42.16 8.62 -22.35
N THR A 5 40.95 8.84 -21.85
CA THR A 5 39.98 7.77 -21.56
C THR A 5 38.63 8.11 -22.17
N ASP A 6 38.05 7.15 -22.89
CA ASP A 6 36.68 7.19 -23.37
C ASP A 6 35.82 6.29 -22.46
N VAL A 7 34.80 6.86 -21.82
CA VAL A 7 33.99 6.18 -20.80
C VAL A 7 32.51 6.46 -20.98
N ARG A 8 31.70 5.41 -20.79
CA ARG A 8 30.25 5.53 -20.63
C ARG A 8 29.90 5.54 -19.14
N ILE A 9 29.32 6.63 -18.68
CA ILE A 9 28.92 6.79 -17.28
C ILE A 9 27.46 6.36 -17.13
N ILE A 10 27.18 5.50 -16.16
CA ILE A 10 25.83 5.12 -15.72
C ILE A 10 25.75 5.41 -14.23
N THR A 11 24.76 6.20 -13.83
CA THR A 11 24.52 6.57 -12.43
C THR A 11 23.14 6.10 -11.99
N ALA A 12 22.99 5.83 -10.69
CA ALA A 12 21.72 5.49 -10.07
C ALA A 12 21.65 6.14 -8.68
N THR A 13 20.47 6.62 -8.32
CA THR A 13 20.23 7.29 -7.03
C THR A 13 18.80 7.01 -6.58
N ASN A 14 18.58 6.96 -5.27
CA ASN A 14 17.26 6.92 -4.64
C ASN A 14 16.78 8.31 -4.21
N ALA A 15 17.63 9.33 -4.28
CA ALA A 15 17.30 10.70 -3.93
C ALA A 15 16.79 11.47 -5.15
N ASN A 16 15.90 12.44 -4.92
CA ASN A 16 15.49 13.37 -5.95
C ASN A 16 16.59 14.42 -6.18
N LEU A 17 17.43 14.19 -7.19
CA LEU A 17 18.57 15.09 -7.47
C LEU A 17 18.15 16.54 -7.76
N GLN A 18 16.94 16.76 -8.29
CA GLN A 18 16.43 18.12 -8.53
C GLN A 18 16.22 18.87 -7.21
N GLU A 19 15.62 18.20 -6.22
CA GLU A 19 15.46 18.76 -4.88
C GLU A 19 16.79 18.99 -4.18
N GLU A 20 17.76 18.08 -4.35
CA GLU A 20 19.09 18.22 -3.74
C GLU A 20 19.89 19.37 -4.36
N VAL A 21 19.72 19.66 -5.65
CA VAL A 21 20.28 20.88 -6.27
C VAL A 21 19.65 22.13 -5.65
N LEU A 22 18.32 22.16 -5.49
CA LEU A 22 17.61 23.30 -4.90
C LEU A 22 18.00 23.54 -3.42
N LYS A 23 18.29 22.48 -2.68
CA LYS A 23 18.78 22.55 -1.28
C LYS A 23 20.26 22.93 -1.18
N GLY A 24 21.00 22.98 -2.29
CA GLY A 24 22.44 23.23 -2.33
C GLY A 24 23.30 22.06 -1.88
N SER A 25 22.70 20.88 -1.61
CA SER A 25 23.41 19.66 -1.25
C SER A 25 24.00 18.94 -2.47
N PHE A 26 23.55 19.27 -3.69
CA PHE A 26 24.07 18.72 -4.93
C PHE A 26 24.48 19.81 -5.92
N ARG A 27 25.58 19.55 -6.63
CA ARG A 27 26.15 20.47 -7.62
C ARG A 27 25.31 20.51 -8.90
N GLU A 28 24.85 21.70 -9.25
CA GLU A 28 24.04 21.94 -10.44
C GLU A 28 24.78 21.56 -11.74
N ASP A 29 26.06 21.89 -11.85
CA ASP A 29 26.88 21.59 -13.04
C ASP A 29 27.06 20.08 -13.28
N LEU A 30 27.13 19.29 -12.21
CA LEU A 30 27.18 17.83 -12.30
C LEU A 30 25.81 17.25 -12.66
N TYR A 31 24.73 17.78 -12.08
CA TYR A 31 23.36 17.33 -12.35
C TYR A 31 23.05 17.37 -13.84
N TYR A 32 23.32 18.49 -14.52
CA TYR A 32 23.06 18.60 -15.95
C TYR A 32 23.96 17.71 -16.82
N ARG A 33 25.14 17.30 -16.34
CA ARG A 33 26.03 16.38 -17.06
C ARG A 33 25.61 14.92 -16.98
N ILE A 34 25.03 14.51 -15.84
CA ILE A 34 24.62 13.12 -15.63
C ILE A 34 23.16 12.86 -15.95
N ASN A 35 22.30 13.88 -15.82
CA ASN A 35 20.86 13.75 -16.02
C ASN A 35 20.44 14.02 -17.48
N VAL A 36 21.11 13.35 -18.43
CA VAL A 36 20.83 13.48 -19.87
C VAL A 36 19.67 12.58 -20.29
N VAL A 37 19.70 11.31 -19.86
CA VAL A 37 18.62 10.34 -20.06
C VAL A 37 18.34 9.68 -18.73
N SER A 38 17.15 9.91 -18.19
CA SER A 38 16.74 9.41 -16.88
C SER A 38 15.74 8.27 -17.04
N LEU A 39 16.00 7.16 -16.35
CA LEU A 39 15.06 6.04 -16.26
C LEU A 39 14.53 5.97 -14.83
N ASN A 40 13.23 6.19 -14.67
CA ASN A 40 12.58 6.01 -13.37
C ASN A 40 12.19 4.54 -13.19
N ILE A 41 12.69 3.91 -12.13
CA ILE A 41 12.39 2.50 -11.84
C ILE A 41 11.17 2.47 -10.91
N PRO A 42 10.01 1.93 -11.37
CA PRO A 42 8.82 1.88 -10.54
C PRO A 42 9.02 0.92 -9.36
N PRO A 43 8.45 1.24 -8.19
CA PRO A 43 8.44 0.35 -7.04
C PRO A 43 7.62 -0.91 -7.34
N LEU A 44 7.92 -2.02 -6.65
CA LEU A 44 7.26 -3.31 -6.87
C LEU A 44 5.71 -3.24 -6.78
N ARG A 45 5.17 -2.39 -5.90
CA ARG A 45 3.71 -2.16 -5.77
C ARG A 45 3.03 -1.65 -7.03
N GLU A 46 3.76 -1.00 -7.95
CA GLU A 46 3.23 -0.49 -9.22
C GLU A 46 3.35 -1.54 -10.36
N ARG A 47 3.98 -2.68 -10.08
CA ARG A 47 4.25 -3.76 -11.05
C ARG A 47 3.97 -5.15 -10.46
N LEU A 48 2.75 -5.32 -9.94
CA LEU A 48 2.34 -6.55 -9.25
C LEU A 48 2.44 -7.81 -10.13
N SER A 49 2.36 -7.68 -11.46
CA SER A 49 2.57 -8.77 -12.41
C SER A 49 3.94 -9.45 -12.28
N ASP A 50 4.94 -8.71 -11.81
CA ASP A 50 6.32 -9.19 -11.71
C ASP A 50 6.53 -10.05 -10.45
N ILE A 51 5.63 -9.97 -9.46
CA ILE A 51 5.81 -10.66 -8.17
C ILE A 51 5.89 -12.17 -8.36
N ALA A 52 4.96 -12.77 -9.11
CA ALA A 52 4.95 -14.22 -9.33
C ALA A 52 6.24 -14.74 -10.01
N PRO A 53 6.67 -14.22 -11.18
CA PRO A 53 7.90 -14.69 -11.81
C PRO A 53 9.16 -14.38 -10.99
N LEU A 54 9.18 -13.27 -10.23
CA LEU A 54 10.29 -12.98 -9.30
C LEU A 54 10.37 -14.02 -8.19
N VAL A 55 9.24 -14.37 -7.57
CA VAL A 55 9.18 -15.41 -6.52
C VAL A 55 9.67 -16.75 -7.05
N GLU A 56 9.23 -17.17 -8.25
CA GLU A 56 9.68 -18.42 -8.86
C GLU A 56 11.20 -18.44 -9.10
N ASN A 57 11.74 -17.34 -9.61
CA ASN A 57 13.18 -17.19 -9.82
C ASN A 57 13.96 -17.27 -8.49
N PHE A 58 13.50 -16.58 -7.45
CA PHE A 58 14.12 -16.63 -6.13
C PHE A 58 14.05 -18.02 -5.50
N ILE A 59 12.92 -18.73 -5.61
CA ILE A 59 12.80 -20.12 -5.14
C ILE A 59 13.86 -21.00 -5.82
N SER A 60 14.00 -20.90 -7.15
CA SER A 60 15.00 -21.67 -7.91
C SER A 60 16.43 -21.36 -7.47
N GLN A 61 16.74 -20.08 -7.20
CA GLN A 61 18.03 -19.64 -6.71
C GLN A 61 18.32 -20.19 -5.30
N PHE A 62 17.39 -20.03 -4.35
CA PHE A 62 17.55 -20.42 -2.96
C PHE A 62 17.51 -21.93 -2.74
N ASN A 63 16.79 -22.68 -3.59
CA ASN A 63 16.87 -24.14 -3.61
C ASN A 63 18.32 -24.62 -3.81
N LYS A 64 19.06 -24.00 -4.75
CA LYS A 64 20.46 -24.35 -5.02
C LYS A 64 21.38 -23.97 -3.85
N ILE A 65 21.12 -22.83 -3.21
CA ILE A 65 21.96 -22.30 -2.12
C ILE A 65 21.75 -23.12 -0.84
N HIS A 66 20.52 -23.45 -0.48
CA HIS A 66 20.18 -24.13 0.78
C HIS A 66 19.95 -25.64 0.63
N ASN A 67 20.24 -26.20 -0.56
CA ASN A 67 20.01 -27.60 -0.88
C ASN A 67 18.57 -28.08 -0.55
N LYS A 68 17.60 -27.24 -0.90
CA LYS A 68 16.16 -27.49 -0.76
C LYS A 68 15.56 -27.87 -2.11
N ASN A 69 14.37 -28.46 -2.10
CA ASN A 69 13.65 -28.86 -3.32
C ASN A 69 12.21 -28.32 -3.32
N ILE A 70 12.07 -27.01 -3.16
CA ILE A 70 10.77 -26.35 -3.21
C ILE A 70 10.33 -26.20 -4.66
N LYS A 71 9.19 -26.79 -5.00
CA LYS A 71 8.59 -26.80 -6.34
C LYS A 71 7.91 -25.47 -6.68
N GLY A 72 7.50 -24.69 -5.68
CA GLY A 72 6.89 -23.39 -5.89
C GLY A 72 6.19 -22.81 -4.68
N ILE A 73 5.33 -21.82 -4.91
CA ILE A 73 4.53 -21.15 -3.90
C ILE A 73 3.06 -21.55 -4.03
N SER A 74 2.39 -21.78 -2.89
CA SER A 74 0.95 -22.03 -2.87
C SER A 74 0.17 -20.77 -3.28
N LYS A 75 -1.02 -20.96 -3.88
CA LYS A 75 -1.88 -19.84 -4.30
C LYS A 75 -2.19 -18.88 -3.14
N ASN A 76 -2.45 -19.41 -1.95
CA ASN A 76 -2.77 -18.61 -0.77
C ASN A 76 -1.57 -17.77 -0.32
N ALA A 77 -0.35 -18.34 -0.32
CA ALA A 77 0.86 -17.60 0.01
C ALA A 77 1.15 -16.51 -1.04
N LEU A 78 1.01 -16.81 -2.33
CA LEU A 78 1.19 -15.83 -3.40
C LEU A 78 0.19 -14.67 -3.28
N GLN A 79 -1.06 -14.94 -2.90
CA GLN A 79 -2.05 -13.89 -2.65
C GLN A 79 -1.64 -12.95 -1.50
N LEU A 80 -0.99 -13.46 -0.45
CA LEU A 80 -0.44 -12.59 0.60
C LEU A 80 0.67 -11.69 0.07
N CYS A 81 1.56 -12.23 -0.78
CA CYS A 81 2.60 -11.45 -1.44
C CYS A 81 2.02 -10.35 -2.34
N LEU A 82 0.96 -10.63 -3.10
CA LEU A 82 0.32 -9.67 -4.01
C LEU A 82 -0.39 -8.52 -3.27
N ARG A 83 -0.83 -8.74 -2.03
CA ARG A 83 -1.53 -7.73 -1.21
C ARG A 83 -0.59 -6.79 -0.46
N HIS A 84 0.68 -7.16 -0.33
CA HIS A 84 1.64 -6.37 0.42
C HIS A 84 2.17 -5.20 -0.42
N ASN A 85 2.47 -4.07 0.23
CA ASN A 85 2.91 -2.84 -0.44
C ASN A 85 4.42 -2.82 -0.76
N TRP A 86 5.18 -3.78 -0.24
CA TRP A 86 6.63 -3.94 -0.47
C TRP A 86 7.44 -2.63 -0.30
N PRO A 87 7.44 -2.00 0.89
CA PRO A 87 8.24 -0.79 1.15
C PRO A 87 9.73 -0.99 0.86
N GLY A 88 10.28 -2.19 1.08
CA GLY A 88 11.66 -2.54 0.72
C GLY A 88 11.82 -3.08 -0.72
N ASN A 89 10.76 -2.99 -1.54
CA ASN A 89 10.75 -3.33 -2.96
C ASN A 89 11.23 -4.78 -3.19
N VAL A 90 11.93 -5.05 -4.29
CA VAL A 90 12.41 -6.39 -4.66
C VAL A 90 13.30 -7.02 -3.58
N ARG A 91 14.10 -6.23 -2.84
CA ARG A 91 14.96 -6.77 -1.77
C ARG A 91 14.18 -7.36 -0.60
N GLU A 92 13.07 -6.72 -0.24
CA GLU A 92 12.19 -7.25 0.80
C GLU A 92 11.53 -8.54 0.33
N LEU A 93 11.05 -8.59 -0.92
CA LEU A 93 10.49 -9.81 -1.52
C LEU A 93 11.51 -10.95 -1.53
N GLU A 94 12.75 -10.67 -1.95
CA GLU A 94 13.85 -11.62 -1.96
C GLU A 94 14.08 -12.22 -0.56
N ASN A 95 14.26 -11.38 0.47
CA ASN A 95 14.47 -11.81 1.85
C ASN A 95 13.30 -12.65 2.39
N VAL A 96 12.06 -12.25 2.07
CA VAL A 96 10.85 -13.00 2.45
C VAL A 96 10.88 -14.39 1.85
N VAL A 97 11.19 -14.49 0.55
CA VAL A 97 11.20 -15.77 -0.16
C VAL A 97 12.34 -16.64 0.36
N GLU A 98 13.54 -16.09 0.58
CA GLU A 98 14.66 -16.81 1.17
C GLU A 98 14.27 -17.42 2.53
N GLN A 99 13.75 -16.59 3.43
CA GLN A 99 13.29 -17.05 4.74
C GLN A 99 12.21 -18.14 4.60
N ALA A 100 11.26 -17.96 3.69
CA ALA A 100 10.22 -18.95 3.45
C ALA A 100 10.78 -20.27 2.92
N VAL A 101 11.81 -20.24 2.05
CA VAL A 101 12.48 -21.46 1.56
C VAL A 101 13.16 -22.22 2.70
N ILE A 102 13.81 -21.51 3.62
CA ILE A 102 14.48 -22.10 4.78
C ILE A 102 13.47 -22.76 5.73
N LEU A 103 12.38 -22.03 6.04
CA LEU A 103 11.37 -22.44 7.02
C LEU A 103 10.33 -23.43 6.47
N SER A 104 10.24 -23.59 5.15
CA SER A 104 9.26 -24.51 4.55
C SER A 104 9.61 -25.96 4.90
N PRO A 105 8.66 -26.70 5.52
CA PRO A 105 8.85 -28.10 5.86
C PRO A 105 8.60 -29.06 4.69
N GLY A 106 8.02 -28.58 3.58
CA GLY A 106 7.67 -29.41 2.42
C GLY A 106 8.02 -28.75 1.08
N ASP A 107 7.45 -29.31 0.02
CA ASP A 107 7.76 -28.95 -1.37
C ASP A 107 7.19 -27.59 -1.83
N TYR A 108 6.31 -26.96 -1.04
CA TYR A 108 5.67 -25.70 -1.42
C TYR A 108 5.73 -24.69 -0.28
N ILE A 109 5.93 -23.41 -0.64
CA ILE A 109 5.78 -22.30 0.30
C ILE A 109 4.29 -22.11 0.61
N ILE A 110 3.96 -22.32 1.88
CA ILE A 110 2.61 -22.12 2.43
C ILE A 110 2.55 -20.82 3.25
N PRO A 111 1.35 -20.26 3.50
CA PRO A 111 1.21 -19.02 4.27
C PRO A 111 1.97 -19.04 5.61
N GLU A 112 2.00 -20.19 6.28
CA GLU A 112 2.65 -20.39 7.59
C GLU A 112 4.17 -20.22 7.53
N SER A 113 4.77 -20.47 6.37
CA SER A 113 6.20 -20.29 6.11
C SER A 113 6.56 -18.83 5.84
N LEU A 114 5.57 -17.96 5.57
CA LEU A 114 5.80 -16.54 5.38
C LEU A 114 5.93 -15.80 6.73
N PRO A 115 6.69 -14.69 6.75
CA PRO A 115 6.77 -13.81 7.90
C PRO A 115 5.41 -13.37 8.42
N ARG A 116 5.33 -13.20 9.75
CA ARG A 116 4.09 -12.89 10.46
C ARG A 116 3.42 -11.62 9.92
N TYR A 117 4.18 -10.58 9.57
CA TYR A 117 3.63 -9.33 9.03
C TYR A 117 2.91 -9.51 7.68
N LEU A 118 3.31 -10.48 6.84
CA LEU A 118 2.60 -10.80 5.60
C LEU A 118 1.31 -11.59 5.88
N ARG A 119 1.33 -12.47 6.88
CA ARG A 119 0.14 -13.21 7.32
C ARG A 119 -0.88 -12.29 7.99
N GLU A 120 -0.40 -11.33 8.77
CA GLU A 120 -1.21 -10.35 9.50
C GLU A 120 -1.65 -9.17 8.66
N ALA A 121 -1.16 -9.02 7.43
CA ALA A 121 -1.74 -8.07 6.47
C ALA A 121 -3.21 -8.40 6.14
N ASN A 122 -3.67 -9.65 6.38
CA ASN A 122 -5.10 -10.01 6.40
C ASN A 122 -5.89 -9.39 7.56
N VAL A 123 -5.20 -8.84 8.54
CA VAL A 123 -5.73 -8.26 9.77
C VAL A 123 -5.64 -6.73 9.71
N ALA A 124 -5.25 -6.13 8.57
CA ALA A 124 -5.27 -4.67 8.36
C ALA A 124 -6.70 -4.07 8.21
N GLY A 125 -7.68 -4.67 8.88
CA GLY A 125 -8.94 -4.06 9.33
C GLY A 125 -9.13 -4.12 10.85
N VAL A 126 -8.28 -4.84 11.58
CA VAL A 126 -8.24 -4.95 13.05
C VAL A 126 -6.92 -4.32 13.50
N VAL A 127 -7.01 -3.08 13.95
CA VAL A 127 -5.92 -2.38 14.62
C VAL A 127 -5.50 -3.21 15.84
N PRO A 128 -4.19 -3.38 16.11
CA PRO A 128 -3.72 -4.09 17.31
C PRO A 128 -4.37 -3.49 18.56
N THR A 129 -5.16 -4.31 19.26
CA THR A 129 -6.05 -3.96 20.38
C THR A 129 -5.31 -3.65 21.68
N TYR A 130 -4.05 -3.22 21.62
CA TYR A 130 -3.22 -2.92 22.79
C TYR A 130 -3.15 -1.41 23.10
N ASP A 131 -3.49 -0.55 22.12
CA ASP A 131 -3.50 0.92 22.24
C ASP A 131 -4.91 1.53 22.21
N LEU A 132 -5.95 0.70 22.12
CA LEU A 132 -7.35 1.14 22.06
C LEU A 132 -8.06 0.81 23.35
N THR A 133 -8.86 1.74 23.86
CA THR A 133 -9.82 1.45 24.91
C THR A 133 -10.86 0.43 24.41
N LEU A 134 -11.46 -0.35 25.33
CA LEU A 134 -12.48 -1.35 24.97
C LEU A 134 -13.63 -0.72 24.13
N ASP A 135 -14.00 0.52 24.43
CA ASP A 135 -15.02 1.27 23.71
C ASP A 135 -14.60 1.58 22.26
N GLU A 136 -13.33 1.88 22.01
CA GLU A 136 -12.81 2.14 20.67
C GLU A 136 -12.71 0.86 19.84
N ALA A 137 -12.30 -0.26 20.45
CA ALA A 137 -12.26 -1.56 19.80
C ALA A 137 -13.67 -2.03 19.36
N LEU A 138 -14.66 -1.87 20.24
CA LEU A 138 -16.06 -2.17 19.92
C LEU A 138 -16.61 -1.24 18.82
N ALA A 139 -16.26 0.04 18.87
CA ALA A 139 -16.66 1.02 17.85
C ALA A 139 -16.06 0.70 16.46
N GLN A 140 -14.81 0.23 16.41
CA GLN A 140 -14.17 -0.16 15.17
C GLN A 140 -14.77 -1.44 14.58
N ALA A 141 -15.00 -2.46 15.41
CA ALA A 141 -15.68 -3.68 14.98
C ALA A 141 -17.09 -3.37 14.46
N GLU A 142 -17.84 -2.51 15.15
CA GLU A 142 -19.16 -2.06 14.72
C GLU A 142 -19.11 -1.33 13.37
N LYS A 143 -18.15 -0.42 13.17
CA LYS A 143 -17.96 0.29 11.90
C LYS A 143 -17.69 -0.68 10.75
N GLN A 144 -16.87 -1.69 10.96
CA GLN A 144 -16.50 -2.67 9.95
C GLN A 144 -17.72 -3.52 9.52
N ILE A 145 -18.49 -4.04 10.49
CA ILE A 145 -19.71 -4.81 10.23
C ILE A 145 -20.73 -3.98 9.43
N LEU A 146 -20.88 -2.70 9.77
CA LEU A 146 -21.77 -1.79 9.06
C LEU A 146 -21.32 -1.56 7.61
N LEU A 147 -20.02 -1.34 7.39
CA LEU A 147 -19.47 -1.12 6.06
C LEU A 147 -19.66 -2.36 5.16
N GLU A 148 -19.31 -3.54 5.66
CA GLU A 148 -19.46 -4.80 4.91
C GLU A 148 -20.91 -5.08 4.55
N ALA A 149 -21.85 -4.85 5.47
CA ALA A 149 -23.27 -4.98 5.20
C ALA A 149 -23.75 -3.96 4.15
N LEU A 150 -23.32 -2.70 4.25
CA LEU A 150 -23.66 -1.66 3.28
C LEU A 150 -23.12 -1.99 1.89
N GLU A 151 -21.88 -2.45 1.77
CA GLU A 151 -21.30 -2.84 0.47
C GLU A 151 -22.03 -4.06 -0.13
N ARG A 152 -22.26 -5.10 0.69
CA ARG A 152 -22.93 -6.34 0.27
C ARG A 152 -24.32 -6.09 -0.31
N PHE A 153 -25.07 -5.16 0.27
CA PHE A 153 -26.41 -4.80 -0.20
C PHE A 153 -26.44 -3.53 -1.07
N ARG A 154 -25.31 -3.16 -1.69
CA ARG A 154 -25.18 -1.99 -2.57
C ARG A 154 -25.81 -0.73 -1.97
N TRP A 155 -25.50 -0.46 -0.71
CA TRP A 155 -25.96 0.67 0.11
C TRP A 155 -27.48 0.80 0.24
N ASN A 156 -28.23 -0.30 0.01
CA ASN A 156 -29.66 -0.34 0.28
C ASN A 156 -29.90 -0.40 1.79
N ARG A 157 -30.11 0.77 2.39
CA ARG A 157 -30.29 0.96 3.84
C ARG A 157 -31.41 0.08 4.44
N GLN A 158 -32.46 -0.20 3.68
CA GLN A 158 -33.58 -1.00 4.17
C GLN A 158 -33.23 -2.49 4.24
N LEU A 159 -32.51 -3.00 3.24
CA LEU A 159 -32.00 -4.37 3.25
C LEU A 159 -30.88 -4.54 4.29
N CYS A 160 -29.99 -3.56 4.42
CA CYS A 160 -28.92 -3.58 5.42
C CYS A 160 -29.48 -3.63 6.85
N ALA A 161 -30.46 -2.77 7.16
CA ALA A 161 -31.10 -2.73 8.48
C ALA A 161 -31.75 -4.08 8.83
N ARG A 162 -32.46 -4.68 7.87
CA ARG A 162 -33.07 -6.01 8.04
C ARG A 162 -32.03 -7.11 8.24
N ALA A 163 -30.96 -7.11 7.43
CA ALA A 163 -29.90 -8.12 7.51
C ALA A 163 -29.11 -8.03 8.83
N LEU A 164 -28.94 -6.83 9.37
CA LEU A 164 -28.28 -6.58 10.65
C LEU A 164 -29.21 -6.70 11.85
N GLY A 165 -30.52 -6.94 11.65
CA GLY A 165 -31.51 -7.04 12.73
C GLY A 165 -31.76 -5.74 13.50
N ILE A 166 -31.44 -4.57 12.92
CA ILE A 166 -31.58 -3.26 13.57
C ILE A 166 -32.63 -2.38 12.88
N SER A 167 -33.17 -1.41 13.62
CA SER A 167 -34.11 -0.43 13.03
C SER A 167 -33.40 0.47 12.01
N ARG A 168 -34.17 0.99 11.03
CA ARG A 168 -33.66 1.94 10.03
C ARG A 168 -33.08 3.21 10.68
N THR A 169 -33.69 3.68 11.76
CA THR A 169 -33.24 4.85 12.53
C THR A 169 -31.91 4.57 13.23
N THR A 170 -31.75 3.38 13.82
CA THR A 170 -30.50 2.93 14.45
C THR A 170 -29.37 2.83 13.43
N LEU A 171 -29.64 2.23 12.26
CA LEU A 171 -28.68 2.17 11.17
C LEU A 171 -28.24 3.58 10.73
N PHE A 172 -29.20 4.50 10.55
CA PHE A 172 -28.91 5.88 10.13
C PHE A 172 -28.05 6.63 11.16
N ASN A 173 -28.35 6.50 12.45
CA ASN A 173 -27.57 7.13 13.52
C ASN A 173 -26.14 6.58 13.57
N LYS A 174 -25.97 5.26 13.41
CA LYS A 174 -24.64 4.63 13.35
C LYS A 174 -23.87 5.04 12.09
N MET A 175 -24.53 5.11 10.92
CA MET A 175 -23.92 5.62 9.69
C MET A 175 -23.43 7.06 9.85
N ARG A 176 -24.20 7.94 10.52
CA ARG A 176 -23.75 9.31 10.82
C ARG A 176 -22.58 9.32 11.80
N ARG A 177 -22.63 8.53 12.88
CA ARG A 177 -21.57 8.42 13.88
C ARG A 177 -20.23 8.02 13.25
N PHE A 178 -20.25 7.07 12.33
CA PHE A 178 -19.06 6.55 11.66
C PHE A 178 -18.74 7.18 10.29
N GLN A 179 -19.48 8.23 9.91
CA GLN A 179 -19.32 8.95 8.64
C GLN A 179 -19.37 8.03 7.40
N LEU A 180 -20.24 7.02 7.42
CA LEU A 180 -20.42 6.08 6.32
C LEU A 180 -21.41 6.66 5.30
N PHE A 181 -20.87 7.17 4.18
CA PHE A 181 -21.64 7.75 3.08
C PHE A 181 -21.52 6.88 1.83
N ASP A 182 -22.62 6.74 1.08
CA ASP A 182 -22.62 5.98 -0.17
C ASP A 182 -21.69 6.67 -1.17
N PRO A 183 -20.57 6.05 -1.59
CA PRO A 183 -19.60 6.66 -2.49
C PRO A 183 -20.19 6.96 -3.88
N ARG A 184 -21.35 6.39 -4.22
CA ARG A 184 -22.07 6.68 -5.48
C ARG A 184 -22.96 7.90 -5.40
N ARG A 185 -23.19 8.43 -4.20
CA ARG A 185 -23.88 9.70 -3.96
C ARG A 185 -22.83 10.68 -3.47
N HIS A 186 -22.31 11.51 -4.39
CA HIS A 186 -21.36 12.58 -4.09
C HIS A 186 -21.71 13.30 -2.77
N ALA A 187 -20.65 13.59 -2.00
CA ALA A 187 -20.69 14.31 -0.73
C ALA A 187 -21.57 15.58 -0.80
N PRO A 188 -22.27 15.98 0.27
CA PRO A 188 -22.87 17.30 0.31
C PRO A 188 -21.75 18.34 0.17
N LEU A 189 -21.90 19.23 -0.82
CA LEU A 189 -21.04 20.39 -1.05
C LEU A 189 -20.68 21.05 0.29
N ARG A 190 -19.38 21.06 0.62
CA ARG A 190 -18.84 21.91 1.69
C ARG A 190 -19.21 23.35 1.29
N LYS A 191 -20.03 24.05 2.07
CA LYS A 191 -20.30 25.47 1.84
C LYS A 191 -18.96 26.21 1.75
N SER A 192 -18.73 26.89 0.63
CA SER A 192 -17.61 27.80 0.44
C SER A 192 -17.55 28.81 1.59
N PRO A 193 -16.37 29.26 2.03
CA PRO A 193 -16.29 30.38 2.98
C PRO A 193 -16.95 31.62 2.35
N PRO A 194 -17.59 32.49 3.15
CA PRO A 194 -18.18 33.71 2.62
C PRO A 194 -17.10 34.58 1.97
N GLU A 195 -17.39 35.09 0.78
CA GLU A 195 -16.53 36.02 0.05
C GLU A 195 -16.23 37.27 0.91
N PRO A 196 -15.01 37.81 0.87
CA PRO A 196 -14.71 39.06 1.55
C PRO A 196 -15.46 40.20 0.88
N VAL A 197 -16.25 40.93 1.67
CA VAL A 197 -16.99 42.12 1.25
C VAL A 197 -15.98 43.22 0.92
N VAL A 198 -15.80 43.51 -0.38
CA VAL A 198 -15.11 44.70 -0.84
C VAL A 198 -16.04 45.91 -0.68
N PRO A 199 -15.63 46.98 0.03
CA PRO A 199 -16.45 48.17 0.16
C PRO A 199 -16.47 48.97 -1.16
N SER A 200 -17.68 49.22 -1.65
CA SER A 200 -17.96 50.10 -2.78
C SER A 200 -17.60 51.55 -2.43
N PHE A 201 -16.47 52.05 -2.93
CA PHE A 201 -16.23 53.49 -3.01
C PHE A 201 -16.91 54.04 -4.26
N SER A 202 -18.02 54.76 -4.06
CA SER A 202 -18.59 55.64 -5.07
C SER A 202 -17.72 56.89 -5.17
N VAL A 203 -17.17 57.16 -6.35
CA VAL A 203 -16.59 58.46 -6.71
C VAL A 203 -17.66 59.24 -7.47
N GLN A 204 -18.04 60.39 -6.92
CA GLN A 204 -18.53 61.56 -7.67
C GLN A 204 -17.41 62.59 -7.67
#